data_AF-A0A6L3A837-F1
#
_entry.id   AF-A0A6L3A837-F1
#
_cell.length_a   1.000
_cell.length_b   1.000
_cell.length_c   1.000
_cell.angle_alpha   90.00
_cell.angle_beta   90.00
_cell.angle_gamma   90.00
#
_symmetry.space_group_name_H-M   'P 1'
#
loop_
_entity.id
_entity.type
_entity.pdbx_description
1 polymer ?
#
loop_
_entity_poly.entity_id
_entity_poly.type
_entity_poly.pdbx_seq_one_letter_code
_entity_poly.pdbx_strand_id
1 'polypeptide(L)'
;MTFLAELWLPILVSAVLVFIASAVIHMMLPIHKGDCGKLPNEDAVLEAMRGAGVRPGAYMFPCAENMKDMGSPDMLEKIQRGPVGWMTVTGPDGFNMNRSLGQWFAFCLLVGALTAYVGWTALGAGAASGRVFRVTLVAAVLGHAIGHFHDSIWKGSRWGITFKFIFDGVVYGLITAGTFAWLWPDAAQGAA
;
A
#
# COMPACT_ATOMS: atom_id res chain seq x y z
N MET A 1 11.21 -16.65 16.90
CA MET A 1 12.21 -17.22 15.97
C MET A 1 11.72 -18.52 15.34
N THR A 2 11.14 -19.46 16.09
CA THR A 2 10.61 -20.74 15.57
C THR A 2 9.68 -20.58 14.36
N PHE A 3 8.69 -19.67 14.42
CA PHE A 3 7.76 -19.47 13.30
C PHE A 3 8.46 -19.05 11.99
N LEU A 4 9.58 -18.32 12.05
CA LEU A 4 10.32 -17.93 10.84
C LEU A 4 11.02 -19.14 10.24
N ALA A 5 11.60 -20.01 11.07
CA ALA A 5 12.23 -21.25 10.62
C ALA A 5 11.20 -22.25 10.07
N GLU A 6 9.99 -22.28 10.62
CA GLU A 6 8.92 -23.18 10.17
C GLU A 6 8.17 -22.64 8.94
N LEU A 7 8.02 -21.32 8.83
CA LEU A 7 7.17 -20.68 7.81
C LEU A 7 7.95 -19.86 6.77
N TRP A 8 9.29 -19.98 6.69
CA TRP A 8 10.07 -19.25 5.68
C TRP A 8 9.60 -19.55 4.25
N LEU A 9 9.21 -20.81 3.98
CA LEU A 9 8.77 -21.24 2.67
C LEU A 9 7.42 -20.61 2.28
N PRO A 10 6.33 -20.72 3.08
CA PRO A 10 5.09 -20.01 2.77
C PRO A 10 5.29 -18.49 2.66
N ILE A 11 6.14 -17.87 3.48
CA ILE A 11 6.46 -16.43 3.39
C ILE A 11 7.06 -16.09 2.02
N LEU A 12 8.10 -16.81 1.62
CA LEU A 12 8.81 -16.52 0.36
C LEU A 12 7.93 -16.81 -0.85
N VAL A 13 7.24 -17.96 -0.86
CA VAL A 13 6.36 -18.35 -1.96
C VAL A 13 5.19 -17.37 -2.09
N SER A 14 4.57 -16.94 -0.98
CA SER A 14 3.49 -15.97 -1.05
C SER A 14 3.98 -14.63 -1.60
N ALA A 15 5.17 -14.17 -1.19
CA ALA A 15 5.74 -12.93 -1.70
C ALA A 15 5.98 -12.97 -3.20
N VAL A 16 6.51 -14.08 -3.73
CA VAL A 16 6.70 -14.28 -5.18
C VAL A 16 5.37 -14.30 -5.92
N LEU A 17 4.38 -15.03 -5.42
CA LEU A 17 3.07 -15.12 -6.06
C LEU A 17 2.31 -13.78 -6.04
N VAL A 18 2.36 -13.05 -4.93
CA VAL A 18 1.79 -11.68 -4.83
C VAL A 18 2.50 -10.72 -5.76
N PHE A 19 3.84 -10.80 -5.86
CA PHE A 19 4.61 -9.97 -6.77
C PHE A 19 4.20 -10.18 -8.23
N ILE A 20 4.03 -11.45 -8.65
CA ILE A 20 3.54 -11.79 -9.99
C ILE A 20 2.10 -11.29 -10.19
N ALA A 21 1.19 -11.55 -9.24
CA ALA A 21 -0.19 -11.11 -9.34
C ALA A 21 -0.30 -9.58 -9.44
N SER A 22 0.52 -8.87 -8.68
CA SER A 22 0.61 -7.41 -8.73
C SER A 22 1.08 -6.91 -10.09
N ALA A 23 2.09 -7.55 -10.68
CA ALA A 23 2.54 -7.22 -12.03
C ALA A 23 1.40 -7.42 -13.06
N VAL A 24 0.63 -8.50 -12.97
CA VAL A 24 -0.53 -8.74 -13.84
C VAL A 24 -1.58 -7.64 -13.66
N ILE A 25 -1.95 -7.33 -12.42
CA ILE A 25 -2.98 -6.33 -12.11
C ILE A 25 -2.60 -4.93 -12.61
N HIS A 26 -1.37 -4.50 -12.37
CA HIS A 26 -0.95 -3.13 -12.69
C HIS A 26 -0.47 -2.97 -14.14
N MET A 27 0.11 -4.01 -14.76
CA MET A 27 0.74 -3.89 -16.08
C MET A 27 -0.09 -4.52 -17.20
N MET A 28 -0.89 -5.56 -16.92
CA MET A 28 -1.63 -6.31 -17.95
C MET A 28 -3.12 -5.98 -17.97
N LEU A 29 -3.69 -5.59 -16.83
CA LEU A 29 -5.11 -5.25 -16.71
C LEU A 29 -5.32 -3.72 -16.73
N PRO A 30 -6.41 -3.21 -17.31
CA PRO A 30 -6.69 -1.77 -17.37
C PRO A 30 -7.27 -1.20 -16.06
N ILE A 31 -7.15 -1.91 -14.92
CA ILE A 31 -7.79 -1.55 -13.64
C ILE A 31 -7.33 -0.16 -13.17
N HIS A 32 -6.02 0.07 -13.20
CA HIS A 32 -5.39 1.32 -12.74
C HIS A 32 -5.23 2.39 -13.82
N LYS A 33 -5.82 2.14 -15.01
CA LYS A 33 -5.77 3.11 -16.09
C LYS A 33 -6.54 4.36 -15.67
N GLY A 34 -5.85 5.50 -15.64
CA GLY A 34 -6.43 6.80 -15.28
C GLY A 34 -6.48 7.10 -13.79
N ASP A 35 -5.74 6.35 -12.96
CA ASP A 35 -5.59 6.71 -11.54
C ASP A 35 -4.86 8.06 -11.37
N CYS A 36 -4.00 8.41 -12.32
CA CYS A 36 -3.36 9.72 -12.42
C CYS A 36 -3.88 10.49 -13.65
N GLY A 37 -4.07 11.80 -13.50
CA GLY A 37 -4.46 12.71 -14.57
C GLY A 37 -3.35 13.69 -14.94
N LYS A 38 -3.30 14.12 -16.20
CA LYS A 38 -2.43 15.19 -16.67
C LYS A 38 -2.92 16.54 -16.12
N LEU A 39 -2.00 17.43 -15.74
CA LEU A 39 -2.37 18.79 -15.32
C LEU A 39 -2.91 19.60 -16.50
N PRO A 40 -4.00 20.37 -16.31
CA PRO A 40 -4.41 21.39 -17.29
C PRO A 40 -3.31 22.44 -17.45
N ASN A 41 -2.95 22.78 -18.69
CA ASN A 41 -1.87 23.72 -19.01
C ASN A 41 -0.53 23.39 -18.31
N GLU A 42 -0.17 22.10 -18.30
CA GLU A 42 0.96 21.53 -17.56
C GLU A 42 2.26 22.34 -17.69
N ASP A 43 2.66 22.74 -18.90
CA ASP A 43 3.92 23.46 -19.11
C ASP A 43 3.97 24.78 -18.33
N ALA A 44 2.88 25.55 -18.34
CA ALA A 44 2.79 26.81 -17.60
C ALA A 44 2.77 26.57 -16.08
N VAL A 45 2.08 25.52 -15.61
CA VAL A 45 2.04 25.16 -14.18
C VAL A 45 3.43 24.75 -13.70
N LEU A 46 4.12 23.89 -14.45
CA LEU A 46 5.46 23.42 -14.11
C LEU A 46 6.48 24.56 -14.15
N GLU A 47 6.35 25.51 -15.08
CA GLU A 47 7.22 26.70 -15.13
C GLU A 47 7.00 27.60 -13.90
N ALA A 48 5.74 27.84 -13.51
CA ALA A 48 5.42 28.60 -12.30
C ALA A 48 5.98 27.92 -11.03
N MET A 49 5.89 26.59 -10.93
CA MET A 49 6.47 25.83 -9.83
C MET A 49 7.99 25.94 -9.78
N ARG A 50 8.67 25.86 -10.94
CA ARG A 50 10.12 26.05 -11.04
C ARG A 50 10.52 27.48 -10.64
N GLY A 51 9.84 28.48 -11.16
CA GLY A 51 10.07 29.89 -10.83
C GLY A 51 9.85 30.22 -9.35
N ALA A 52 8.87 29.56 -8.72
CA ALA A 52 8.61 29.65 -7.29
C ALA A 52 9.61 28.86 -6.42
N GLY A 53 10.51 28.08 -7.04
CA GLY A 53 11.53 27.30 -6.33
C GLY A 53 10.96 26.11 -5.54
N VAL A 54 9.85 25.51 -5.99
CA VAL A 54 9.28 24.30 -5.37
C VAL A 54 10.30 23.16 -5.43
N ARG A 55 10.56 22.52 -4.30
CA ARG A 55 11.54 21.43 -4.14
C ARG A 55 10.84 20.09 -3.91
N PRO A 56 11.56 18.95 -4.01
CA PRO A 56 10.99 17.67 -3.62
C PRO A 56 10.48 17.69 -2.17
N GLY A 57 9.27 17.20 -1.94
CA GLY A 57 8.59 17.29 -0.65
C GLY A 57 7.09 17.02 -0.70
N ALA A 58 6.45 17.07 0.47
CA ALA A 58 5.01 16.98 0.62
C ALA A 58 4.43 18.37 0.92
N TYR A 59 3.42 18.76 0.17
CA TYR A 59 2.79 20.06 0.24
C TYR A 59 1.30 19.89 0.49
N MET A 60 0.75 20.71 1.38
CA MET A 60 -0.67 21.04 1.44
C MET A 60 -0.82 22.45 0.88
N PHE A 61 -1.89 22.72 0.14
CA PHE A 61 -2.18 24.07 -0.30
C PHE A 61 -3.69 24.34 -0.26
N PRO A 62 -4.11 25.55 0.13
CA PRO A 62 -3.28 26.50 0.88
C PRO A 62 -2.96 25.94 2.29
N CYS A 63 -1.76 26.24 2.82
CA CYS A 63 -1.30 25.73 4.12
C CYS A 63 -1.29 26.87 5.15
N ALA A 64 -1.95 26.67 6.29
CA ALA A 64 -1.86 27.60 7.42
C ALA A 64 -0.47 27.53 8.06
N GLU A 65 0.02 28.64 8.62
CA GLU A 65 1.30 28.67 9.33
C GLU A 65 1.25 27.92 10.67
N ASN A 66 0.08 27.94 11.32
CA ASN A 66 -0.17 27.20 12.55
C ASN A 66 -1.66 26.80 12.67
N MET A 67 -1.96 25.94 13.64
CA MET A 67 -3.31 25.40 13.83
C MET A 67 -4.38 26.44 14.17
N LYS A 68 -4.01 27.59 14.74
CA LYS A 68 -4.97 28.65 15.11
C LYS A 68 -5.50 29.36 13.87
N ASP A 69 -4.66 29.48 12.84
CA ASP A 69 -5.01 30.21 11.61
C ASP A 69 -5.86 29.39 10.65
N MET A 70 -5.96 28.06 10.86
CA MET A 70 -6.71 27.15 10.00
C MET A 70 -8.20 27.51 9.90
N GLY A 71 -8.78 28.08 10.96
CA GLY A 71 -10.18 28.54 11.00
C GLY A 71 -10.37 30.04 10.77
N SER A 72 -9.30 30.78 10.44
CA SER A 72 -9.39 32.23 10.23
C SER A 72 -10.19 32.58 8.96
N PRO A 73 -10.87 33.74 8.92
CA PRO A 73 -11.59 34.19 7.74
C PRO A 73 -10.71 34.22 6.47
N ASP A 74 -9.48 34.71 6.58
CA ASP A 74 -8.52 34.79 5.48
C ASP A 74 -8.15 33.39 4.93
N MET A 75 -8.00 32.41 5.82
CA MET A 75 -7.72 31.04 5.42
C MET A 75 -8.94 30.41 4.71
N LEU A 76 -10.14 30.65 5.24
CA LEU A 76 -11.38 30.18 4.63
C LEU A 76 -11.60 30.81 3.24
N GLU A 77 -11.26 32.09 3.05
CA GLU A 77 -11.33 32.75 1.74
C GLU A 77 -10.37 32.12 0.73
N LYS A 78 -9.12 31.82 1.13
CA LYS A 78 -8.16 31.11 0.27
C LYS A 78 -8.65 29.71 -0.11
N ILE A 79 -9.26 28.99 0.83
CA ILE A 79 -9.85 27.65 0.59
C ILE A 79 -11.00 27.75 -0.40
N GLN A 80 -11.91 28.72 -0.22
CA GLN A 80 -13.05 28.95 -1.13
C GLN A 80 -12.60 29.33 -2.54
N ARG A 81 -11.53 30.14 -2.65
CA ARG A 81 -10.95 30.54 -3.94
C ARG A 81 -10.24 29.38 -4.64
N GLY A 82 -9.60 28.50 -3.87
CA GLY A 82 -8.85 27.36 -4.37
C GLY A 82 -7.60 27.72 -5.20
N PRO A 83 -6.90 26.72 -5.75
CA PRO A 83 -7.14 25.29 -5.55
C PRO A 83 -6.80 24.83 -4.12
N VAL A 84 -7.40 23.72 -3.68
CA VAL A 84 -7.15 23.09 -2.37
C VAL A 84 -6.71 21.65 -2.58
N GLY A 85 -5.65 21.21 -1.91
CA GLY A 85 -5.23 19.82 -1.99
C GLY A 85 -3.87 19.52 -1.37
N TRP A 86 -3.39 18.34 -1.73
CA TRP A 86 -2.08 17.82 -1.35
C TRP A 86 -1.29 17.47 -2.61
N MET A 87 0.02 17.62 -2.53
CA MET A 87 0.92 17.28 -3.62
C MET A 87 2.22 16.72 -3.06
N THR A 88 2.69 15.64 -3.67
CA THR A 88 4.05 15.13 -3.46
C THR A 88 4.88 15.46 -4.69
N VAL A 89 5.93 16.24 -4.51
CA VAL A 89 6.90 16.57 -5.56
C VAL A 89 8.12 15.67 -5.39
N THR A 90 8.56 15.05 -6.48
CA THR A 90 9.76 14.20 -6.51
C THR A 90 10.90 14.90 -7.26
N GLY A 91 12.12 14.41 -7.08
CA GLY A 91 13.31 14.98 -7.71
C GLY A 91 13.35 14.79 -9.23
N PRO A 92 14.23 15.52 -9.93
CA PRO A 92 14.41 15.41 -11.38
C PRO A 92 14.89 14.02 -11.82
N ASP A 93 15.50 13.25 -10.91
CA ASP A 93 15.92 11.86 -11.13
C ASP A 93 14.73 10.90 -11.36
N GLY A 94 13.50 11.39 -11.21
CA GLY A 94 12.28 10.71 -11.59
C GLY A 94 11.93 9.49 -10.74
N PHE A 95 11.09 8.63 -11.29
CA PHE A 95 10.64 7.39 -10.66
C PHE A 95 11.62 6.25 -10.98
N ASN A 96 12.37 5.79 -9.98
CA ASN A 96 13.23 4.62 -10.12
C ASN A 96 12.43 3.32 -9.94
N MET A 97 11.97 2.77 -11.07
CA MET A 97 11.16 1.54 -11.10
C MET A 97 11.82 0.37 -10.37
N ASN A 98 13.12 0.13 -10.58
CA ASN A 98 13.83 -1.00 -9.97
C ASN A 98 13.86 -0.90 -8.44
N ARG A 99 14.09 0.30 -7.92
CA ARG A 99 14.04 0.56 -6.47
C ARG A 99 12.64 0.29 -5.92
N SER A 100 11.61 0.78 -6.59
CA SER A 100 10.21 0.57 -6.17
C SER A 100 9.81 -0.91 -6.21
N LEU A 101 10.24 -1.67 -7.22
CA LEU A 101 10.00 -3.12 -7.29
C LEU A 101 10.72 -3.86 -6.17
N GLY A 102 11.96 -3.49 -5.85
CA GLY A 102 12.69 -4.06 -4.70
C GLY A 102 12.01 -3.76 -3.36
N GLN A 103 11.56 -2.52 -3.16
CA GLN A 103 10.80 -2.12 -1.98
C GLN A 103 9.45 -2.85 -1.89
N TRP A 104 8.76 -3.04 -3.02
CA TRP A 104 7.51 -3.77 -3.08
C TRP A 104 7.68 -5.25 -2.70
N PHE A 105 8.71 -5.91 -3.24
CA PHE A 105 9.00 -7.29 -2.86
C PHE A 105 9.37 -7.42 -1.37
N ALA A 106 10.19 -6.50 -0.85
CA ALA A 106 10.51 -6.44 0.58
C ALA A 106 9.26 -6.21 1.44
N PHE A 107 8.33 -5.38 0.98
CA PHE A 107 7.05 -5.16 1.65
C PHE A 107 6.18 -6.44 1.63
N CYS A 108 6.13 -7.17 0.53
CA CYS A 108 5.43 -8.47 0.46
C CYS A 108 6.01 -9.48 1.47
N LEU A 109 7.33 -9.53 1.60
CA LEU A 109 8.00 -10.35 2.63
C LEU A 109 7.64 -9.91 4.05
N LEU A 110 7.61 -8.60 4.31
CA LEU A 110 7.22 -8.05 5.61
C LEU A 110 5.78 -8.44 5.97
N VAL A 111 4.83 -8.26 5.05
CA VAL A 111 3.42 -8.65 5.27
C VAL A 111 3.31 -10.16 5.47
N GLY A 112 4.03 -10.97 4.69
CA GLY A 112 4.10 -12.42 4.85
C GLY A 112 4.64 -12.83 6.23
N ALA A 113 5.72 -12.21 6.69
CA ALA A 113 6.31 -12.48 8.00
C ALA A 113 5.38 -12.10 9.16
N LEU A 114 4.70 -10.95 9.09
CA LEU A 114 3.70 -10.54 10.09
C LEU A 114 2.48 -11.47 10.07
N THR A 115 2.05 -11.90 8.88
CA THR A 115 0.98 -12.89 8.70
C THR A 115 1.37 -14.23 9.32
N ALA A 116 2.61 -14.69 9.10
CA ALA A 116 3.16 -15.89 9.71
C ALA A 116 3.20 -15.79 11.24
N TYR A 117 3.64 -14.66 11.78
CA TYR A 117 3.65 -14.40 13.21
C TYR A 117 2.24 -14.53 13.81
N VAL A 118 1.26 -13.81 13.26
CA VAL A 118 -0.14 -13.85 13.72
C VAL A 118 -0.69 -15.27 13.63
N GLY A 119 -0.54 -15.92 12.47
CA GLY A 119 -1.01 -17.29 12.25
C GLY A 119 -0.39 -18.28 13.24
N TRP A 120 0.92 -18.23 13.44
CA TRP A 120 1.63 -19.15 14.33
C TRP A 120 1.19 -18.97 15.77
N THR A 121 1.11 -17.71 16.25
CA THR A 121 0.67 -17.42 17.62
C THR A 121 -0.76 -17.85 17.91
N ALA A 122 -1.64 -17.85 16.89
CA ALA A 122 -3.05 -18.20 17.05
C ALA A 122 -3.31 -19.71 16.89
N LEU A 123 -2.49 -20.42 16.12
CA LEU A 123 -2.83 -21.76 15.63
C LEU A 123 -1.79 -22.84 15.95
N GLY A 124 -0.49 -22.51 16.01
CA GLY A 124 0.60 -23.49 16.10
C GLY A 124 0.69 -24.42 14.88
N ALA A 125 1.58 -25.42 14.98
CA ALA A 125 1.73 -26.47 13.96
C ALA A 125 0.52 -27.42 13.92
N GLY A 126 0.27 -28.04 12.77
CA GLY A 126 -0.80 -29.04 12.58
C GLY A 126 -2.22 -28.46 12.56
N ALA A 127 -2.35 -27.14 12.44
CA ALA A 127 -3.66 -26.50 12.35
C ALA A 127 -4.36 -26.84 11.02
N ALA A 128 -5.67 -27.09 11.08
CA ALA A 128 -6.47 -27.37 9.89
C ALA A 128 -6.39 -26.21 8.88
N SER A 129 -6.19 -26.51 7.60
CA SER A 129 -5.98 -25.53 6.52
C SER A 129 -7.05 -24.45 6.45
N GLY A 130 -8.33 -24.79 6.71
CA GLY A 130 -9.41 -23.81 6.74
C GLY A 130 -9.29 -22.76 7.86
N ARG A 131 -8.70 -23.12 9.00
CA ARG A 131 -8.41 -22.17 10.10
C ARG A 131 -7.21 -21.30 9.76
N VAL A 132 -6.15 -21.90 9.21
CA VAL A 132 -4.97 -21.19 8.71
C VAL A 132 -5.41 -20.12 7.73
N PHE A 133 -6.12 -20.51 6.67
CA PHE A 133 -6.60 -19.62 5.62
C PHE A 133 -7.34 -18.40 6.19
N ARG A 134 -8.31 -18.61 7.09
CA ARG A 134 -9.12 -17.50 7.66
C ARG A 134 -8.27 -16.50 8.44
N VAL A 135 -7.38 -16.99 9.30
CA VAL A 135 -6.53 -16.11 10.13
C VAL A 135 -5.53 -15.36 9.26
N THR A 136 -4.85 -16.07 8.36
CA THR A 136 -3.83 -15.47 7.50
C THR A 136 -4.43 -14.53 6.47
N LEU A 137 -5.65 -14.80 5.99
CA LEU A 137 -6.36 -13.91 5.06
C LEU A 137 -6.60 -12.54 5.68
N VAL A 138 -7.18 -12.49 6.88
CA VAL A 138 -7.45 -11.22 7.54
C VAL A 138 -6.15 -10.46 7.78
N ALA A 139 -5.12 -11.13 8.32
CA ALA A 139 -3.83 -10.50 8.57
C ALA A 139 -3.19 -9.93 7.28
N ALA A 140 -3.18 -10.70 6.20
CA ALA A 140 -2.60 -10.27 4.93
C ALA A 140 -3.39 -9.13 4.27
N VAL A 141 -4.73 -9.17 4.31
CA VAL A 141 -5.59 -8.08 3.79
C VAL A 141 -5.37 -6.79 4.57
N LEU A 142 -5.26 -6.86 5.89
CA LEU A 142 -4.94 -5.69 6.72
C LEU A 142 -3.60 -5.06 6.30
N GLY A 143 -2.59 -5.90 6.03
CA GLY A 143 -1.27 -5.45 5.59
C GLY A 143 -1.25 -4.84 4.18
N HIS A 144 -2.00 -5.40 3.24
CA HIS A 144 -1.97 -4.96 1.84
C HIS A 144 -2.96 -3.86 1.48
N ALA A 145 -4.10 -3.73 2.18
CA ALA A 145 -5.24 -2.93 1.70
C ALA A 145 -5.54 -1.69 2.54
N ILE A 146 -5.58 -1.82 3.87
CA ILE A 146 -6.33 -0.86 4.70
C ILE A 146 -5.70 0.55 4.74
N GLY A 147 -4.39 0.67 4.50
CA GLY A 147 -3.71 1.97 4.43
C GLY A 147 -4.33 2.93 3.41
N HIS A 148 -4.94 2.43 2.33
CA HIS A 148 -5.52 3.27 1.27
C HIS A 148 -6.74 4.08 1.72
N PHE A 149 -7.47 3.64 2.76
CA PHE A 149 -8.56 4.42 3.32
C PHE A 149 -8.09 5.79 3.83
N HIS A 150 -6.86 5.87 4.36
CA HIS A 150 -6.33 7.08 4.95
C HIS A 150 -6.20 8.19 3.89
N ASP A 151 -5.83 7.86 2.67
CA ASP A 151 -5.66 8.83 1.60
C ASP A 151 -7.00 9.44 1.16
N SER A 152 -8.08 8.64 1.09
CA SER A 152 -9.42 9.18 0.82
C SER A 152 -10.00 9.98 1.98
N ILE A 153 -9.79 9.52 3.21
CA ILE A 153 -10.31 10.19 4.42
C ILE A 153 -9.61 11.55 4.62
N TRP A 154 -8.29 11.60 4.46
CA TRP A 154 -7.48 12.75 4.89
C TRP A 154 -6.91 13.59 3.76
N LYS A 155 -6.72 13.04 2.55
CA LYS A 155 -6.02 13.73 1.45
C LYS A 155 -6.87 13.95 0.21
N GLY A 156 -8.16 13.61 0.27
CA GLY A 156 -9.10 13.83 -0.83
C GLY A 156 -8.90 12.92 -2.05
N SER A 157 -8.16 11.80 -1.92
CA SER A 157 -8.07 10.79 -2.98
C SER A 157 -9.46 10.26 -3.34
N ARG A 158 -9.75 10.11 -4.64
CA ARG A 158 -11.05 9.61 -5.12
C ARG A 158 -11.31 8.20 -4.57
N TRP A 159 -12.47 8.00 -3.95
CA TRP A 159 -12.89 6.71 -3.40
C TRP A 159 -12.80 5.54 -4.40
N GLY A 160 -13.09 5.80 -5.68
CA GLY A 160 -12.94 4.79 -6.73
C GLY A 160 -11.51 4.27 -6.89
N ILE A 161 -10.49 5.11 -6.67
CA ILE A 161 -9.07 4.68 -6.69
C ILE A 161 -8.79 3.82 -5.46
N THR A 162 -9.24 4.28 -4.28
CA THR A 162 -9.09 3.53 -3.03
C THR A 162 -9.68 2.12 -3.16
N PHE A 163 -10.91 1.98 -3.67
CA PHE A 163 -11.52 0.66 -3.83
C PHE A 163 -10.81 -0.27 -4.81
N LYS A 164 -10.12 0.26 -5.84
CA LYS A 164 -9.26 -0.55 -6.70
C LYS A 164 -8.09 -1.14 -5.90
N PHE A 165 -7.40 -0.30 -5.13
CA PHE A 165 -6.30 -0.79 -4.29
C PHE A 165 -6.77 -1.72 -3.15
N ILE A 166 -7.99 -1.53 -2.62
CA ILE A 166 -8.60 -2.50 -1.70
C ILE A 166 -8.81 -3.84 -2.41
N PHE A 167 -9.32 -3.83 -3.64
CA PHE A 167 -9.49 -5.03 -4.45
C PHE A 167 -8.15 -5.75 -4.65
N ASP A 168 -7.09 -5.03 -5.01
CA ASP A 168 -5.75 -5.60 -5.16
C ASP A 168 -5.28 -6.26 -3.86
N GLY A 169 -5.41 -5.54 -2.73
CA GLY A 169 -5.00 -6.05 -1.43
C GLY A 169 -5.79 -7.26 -0.97
N VAL A 170 -7.07 -7.38 -1.35
CA VAL A 170 -7.87 -8.60 -1.13
C VAL A 170 -7.35 -9.76 -1.98
N VAL A 171 -7.02 -9.54 -3.25
CA VAL A 171 -6.41 -10.56 -4.11
C VAL A 171 -5.07 -11.02 -3.54
N TYR A 172 -4.21 -10.10 -3.10
CA TYR A 172 -2.94 -10.43 -2.48
C TYR A 172 -3.11 -11.20 -1.17
N GLY A 173 -4.11 -10.82 -0.36
CA GLY A 173 -4.47 -11.52 0.87
C GLY A 173 -4.95 -12.95 0.62
N LEU A 174 -5.77 -13.17 -0.42
CA LEU A 174 -6.23 -14.51 -0.83
C LEU A 174 -5.08 -15.40 -1.29
N ILE A 175 -4.16 -14.86 -2.10
CA ILE A 175 -2.96 -15.57 -2.55
C ILE A 175 -2.09 -15.96 -1.36
N THR A 176 -1.85 -15.01 -0.45
CA THR A 176 -1.08 -15.25 0.76
C THR A 176 -1.73 -16.34 1.60
N ALA A 177 -3.01 -16.19 1.93
CA ALA A 177 -3.73 -17.16 2.74
C ALA A 177 -3.80 -18.56 2.12
N GLY A 178 -4.00 -18.64 0.80
CA GLY A 178 -3.97 -19.92 0.06
C GLY A 178 -2.61 -20.58 0.16
N THR A 179 -1.53 -19.81 0.01
CA THR A 179 -0.15 -20.31 0.13
C THR A 179 0.14 -20.81 1.54
N PHE A 180 -0.25 -20.06 2.56
CA PHE A 180 -0.07 -20.46 3.95
C PHE A 180 -0.91 -21.69 4.32
N ALA A 181 -2.15 -21.78 3.85
CA ALA A 181 -3.00 -22.94 4.08
C ALA A 181 -2.49 -24.21 3.37
N TRP A 182 -1.77 -24.05 2.27
CA TRP A 182 -1.13 -25.12 1.52
C TRP A 182 0.17 -25.61 2.16
N LEU A 183 1.02 -24.69 2.61
CA LEU A 183 2.37 -24.97 3.10
C LEU A 183 2.50 -24.87 4.63
N TRP A 184 1.38 -24.98 5.36
CA TRP A 184 1.40 -24.96 6.82
C TRP A 184 2.06 -26.23 7.36
N PRO A 185 2.95 -26.15 8.36
CA PRO A 185 3.64 -27.31 8.88
C PRO A 185 2.69 -28.24 9.65
N ASP A 186 2.89 -29.55 9.46
CA ASP A 186 2.19 -30.58 10.23
C ASP A 186 2.66 -30.59 11.70
N ALA A 187 1.84 -31.15 12.59
CA ALA A 187 2.14 -31.24 14.03
C ALA A 187 3.48 -31.95 14.33
N ALA A 188 3.93 -32.84 13.44
CA ALA A 188 5.18 -33.59 13.59
C ALA A 188 6.44 -32.76 13.24
N GLN A 189 6.31 -31.66 12.49
CA GLN A 189 7.45 -30.87 12.01
C GLN A 189 7.91 -29.83 13.04
N GLY A 190 7.02 -29.33 13.92
CA GLY A 190 7.35 -28.31 14.94
C GLY A 190 7.93 -28.85 16.26
N ALA A 191 8.29 -30.14 16.33
CA ALA A 191 8.77 -30.80 17.55
C ALA A 191 10.27 -31.17 17.52
N ALA A 192 11.03 -30.66 16.55
CA ALA A 192 12.47 -30.88 16.41
C ALA A 192 13.28 -29.62 16.76
#